data_AF-A0A7W4BQJ3-F1
#
_entry.id   AF-A0A7W4BQJ3-F1
#
_cell.length_a   1.000
_cell.length_b   1.000
_cell.length_c   1.000
_cell.angle_alpha   90.00
_cell.angle_beta   90.00
_cell.angle_gamma   90.00
#
_symmetry.space_group_name_H-M   'P 1'
#
loop_
_entity.id
_entity.type
_entity.pdbx_description
1 polymer ?
#
loop_
_entity_poly.entity_id
_entity_poly.type
_entity_poly.pdbx_seq_one_letter_code
_entity_poly.pdbx_strand_id
1 'polypeptide(L)'
;MLDAYLNFDQLLVEGLQEKWLRKKAKSLGCKPDARLRALKLLETILVAIDFEEDHAREIMSPFHVVHNLRSILKGHTSGTEAENERKNALKEYGSFRKHFEKICSDCDESLEIIAEALKEK
;
A
#
# COMPACT_ATOMS: atom_id res chain seq x y z
N MET A 1 -12.33 14.25 6.58
CA MET A 1 -12.27 13.16 5.57
C MET A 1 -10.86 13.07 4.99
N LEU A 2 -10.28 14.14 4.47
CA LEU A 2 -8.88 14.13 3.97
C LEU A 2 -7.87 13.58 5.01
N ASP A 3 -8.01 13.95 6.28
CA ASP A 3 -7.16 13.42 7.36
C ASP A 3 -7.31 11.91 7.58
N ALA A 4 -8.44 11.31 7.18
CA ALA A 4 -8.64 9.87 7.30
C ALA A 4 -7.69 9.10 6.37
N TYR A 5 -7.43 9.59 5.15
CA TYR A 5 -6.42 9.00 4.26
C TYR A 5 -5.00 9.14 4.85
N LEU A 6 -4.70 10.29 5.46
CA LEU A 6 -3.40 10.54 6.09
C LEU A 6 -3.16 9.59 7.27
N ASN A 7 -4.14 9.47 8.15
CA ASN A 7 -4.07 8.59 9.31
C ASN A 7 -4.03 7.11 8.89
N PHE A 8 -4.72 6.75 7.81
CA PHE A 8 -4.72 5.38 7.30
C PHE A 8 -3.37 4.98 6.69
N ASP A 9 -2.72 5.86 5.94
CA ASP A 9 -1.33 5.66 5.48
C ASP A 9 -0.35 5.51 6.65
N GLN A 10 -0.49 6.34 7.69
CA GLN A 10 0.35 6.23 8.89
C GLN A 10 0.17 4.89 9.59
N LEU A 11 -1.07 4.41 9.69
CA LEU A 11 -1.36 3.11 10.29
C LEU A 11 -0.79 1.97 9.44
N LEU A 12 -1.08 1.97 8.14
CA LEU A 12 -0.77 0.86 7.25
C LEU A 12 0.69 0.86 6.80
N VAL A 13 1.15 1.96 6.21
CA VAL A 13 2.43 2.02 5.50
C VAL A 13 3.56 2.37 6.47
N GLU A 14 3.37 3.38 7.32
CA GLU A 14 4.38 3.74 8.33
C GLU A 14 4.45 2.71 9.47
N GLY A 15 3.38 1.93 9.67
CA GLY A 15 3.35 0.80 10.61
C GLY A 15 4.21 -0.40 10.19
N LEU A 16 4.53 -0.52 8.90
CA LEU A 16 5.35 -1.62 8.39
C LEU A 16 6.79 -1.56 8.91
N GLN A 17 7.23 -2.66 9.54
CA GLN A 17 8.55 -2.76 10.14
C GLN A 17 9.63 -3.02 9.09
N GLU A 18 10.14 -1.96 8.45
CA GLU A 18 11.13 -2.05 7.35
C GLU A 18 12.35 -2.90 7.72
N LYS A 19 12.87 -2.77 8.96
CA LYS A 19 14.01 -3.56 9.45
C LYS A 19 13.69 -5.06 9.47
N TRP A 20 12.49 -5.43 9.89
CA TRP A 20 12.03 -6.82 9.89
C TRP A 20 11.83 -7.33 8.46
N LEU A 21 11.17 -6.56 7.60
CA LEU A 21 10.95 -6.91 6.20
C LEU A 21 12.28 -7.16 5.46
N ARG A 22 13.28 -6.28 5.64
CA ARG A 22 14.61 -6.51 5.05
C ARG A 22 15.27 -7.78 5.56
N LYS A 23 15.13 -8.09 6.85
CA LYS A 23 15.66 -9.34 7.43
C LYS A 23 14.95 -10.56 6.82
N LYS A 24 13.63 -10.50 6.68
CA LYS A 24 12.81 -11.56 6.09
C LYS A 24 13.14 -11.81 4.62
N ALA A 25 13.22 -10.75 3.81
CA ALA A 25 13.67 -10.83 2.42
C ALA A 25 15.04 -11.52 2.31
N LYS A 26 16.01 -11.14 3.16
CA LYS A 26 17.34 -11.79 3.17
C LYS A 26 17.29 -13.25 3.59
N SER A 27 16.46 -13.63 4.57
CA SER A 27 16.32 -15.04 4.97
C SER A 27 15.69 -15.91 3.89
N LEU A 28 14.91 -15.31 2.99
CA LEU A 28 14.35 -15.96 1.79
C LEU A 28 15.34 -15.98 0.61
N GLY A 29 16.59 -15.56 0.82
CA GLY A 29 17.63 -15.54 -0.22
C GLY A 29 17.60 -14.31 -1.14
N CYS A 30 16.70 -13.36 -0.91
CA CYS A 30 16.67 -12.11 -1.68
C CYS A 30 17.87 -11.22 -1.34
N LYS A 31 18.29 -10.42 -2.33
CA LYS A 31 19.28 -9.34 -2.14
C LYS A 31 18.60 -7.98 -2.34
N PRO A 32 17.75 -7.53 -1.40
CA PRO A 32 16.97 -6.31 -1.60
C PRO A 32 17.89 -5.08 -1.68
N ASP A 33 17.66 -4.23 -2.68
CA ASP A 33 18.36 -2.95 -2.83
C ASP A 33 18.13 -2.07 -1.57
N ALA A 34 19.18 -1.36 -1.14
CA ALA A 34 19.14 -0.46 0.01
C ALA A 34 18.08 0.64 -0.14
N ARG A 35 17.69 1.00 -1.37
CA ARG A 35 16.67 2.00 -1.69
C ARG A 35 15.24 1.49 -1.55
N LEU A 36 15.02 0.17 -1.53
CA LEU A 36 13.66 -0.39 -1.40
C LEU A 36 13.08 -0.09 -0.02
N ARG A 37 11.91 0.54 0.01
CA ARG A 37 11.16 0.83 1.23
C ARG A 37 10.13 -0.26 1.52
N ALA A 38 9.41 -0.12 2.64
CA ALA A 38 8.53 -1.15 3.18
C ALA A 38 7.60 -1.82 2.16
N LEU A 39 6.85 -1.05 1.35
CA LEU A 39 5.92 -1.62 0.36
C LEU A 39 6.63 -2.49 -0.69
N LYS A 40 7.75 -2.01 -1.25
CA LYS A 40 8.53 -2.78 -2.24
C LYS A 40 9.27 -3.95 -1.63
N LEU A 41 9.69 -3.85 -0.38
CA LEU A 41 10.24 -5.00 0.34
C LEU A 41 9.18 -6.09 0.54
N LEU A 42 7.95 -5.72 0.86
CA LEU A 42 6.86 -6.67 1.04
C LEU A 42 6.47 -7.34 -0.29
N GLU A 43 6.36 -6.59 -1.39
CA GLU A 43 6.22 -7.18 -2.74
C GLU A 43 7.33 -8.19 -3.05
N THR A 44 8.59 -7.81 -2.78
CA THR A 44 9.75 -8.71 -3.01
C THR A 44 9.63 -9.99 -2.18
N ILE A 45 9.14 -9.89 -0.95
CA ILE A 45 8.92 -11.04 -0.07
C ILE A 45 7.83 -11.94 -0.63
N LEU A 46 6.70 -11.37 -1.09
CA LEU A 46 5.60 -12.13 -1.70
C LEU A 46 6.10 -12.96 -2.90
N VAL A 47 6.86 -12.34 -3.79
CA VAL A 47 7.45 -13.06 -4.94
C VAL A 47 8.41 -14.16 -4.46
N ALA A 48 9.22 -13.89 -3.44
CA ALA A 48 10.16 -14.87 -2.89
C ALA A 48 9.50 -16.03 -2.15
N ILE A 49 8.21 -15.92 -1.79
CA ILE A 49 7.43 -17.00 -1.20
C ILE A 49 6.44 -17.63 -2.20
N ASP A 50 6.74 -17.52 -3.50
CA ASP A 50 6.10 -18.20 -4.64
C ASP A 50 4.83 -17.52 -5.19
N PHE A 51 4.60 -16.24 -4.90
CA PHE A 51 3.60 -15.47 -5.65
C PHE A 51 4.17 -15.06 -7.01
N GLU A 52 3.35 -15.09 -8.04
CA GLU A 52 3.69 -14.48 -9.33
C GLU A 52 3.88 -12.96 -9.16
N GLU A 53 4.80 -12.36 -9.93
CA GLU A 53 5.12 -10.94 -9.81
C GLU A 53 3.89 -10.04 -10.03
N ASP A 54 3.03 -10.41 -10.99
CA ASP A 54 1.80 -9.68 -11.29
C ASP A 54 0.83 -9.75 -10.12
N HIS A 55 0.62 -10.94 -9.57
CA HIS A 55 -0.25 -11.16 -8.42
C HIS A 55 0.27 -10.45 -7.16
N ALA A 56 1.58 -10.48 -6.91
CA ALA A 56 2.19 -9.74 -5.80
C ALA A 56 1.98 -8.22 -5.95
N ARG A 57 2.06 -7.69 -7.18
CA ARG A 57 1.76 -6.28 -7.47
C ARG A 57 0.28 -5.95 -7.28
N GLU A 58 -0.62 -6.85 -7.65
CA GLU A 58 -2.07 -6.70 -7.43
C GLU A 58 -2.42 -6.65 -5.95
N ILE A 59 -1.90 -7.60 -5.14
CA ILE A 59 -2.09 -7.61 -3.68
C ILE A 59 -1.56 -6.32 -3.04
N MET A 60 -0.47 -5.78 -3.56
CA MET A 60 0.16 -4.59 -2.98
C MET A 60 -0.42 -3.26 -3.50
N SER A 61 -1.22 -3.31 -4.57
CA SER A 61 -1.84 -2.14 -5.21
C SER A 61 -2.59 -1.23 -4.21
N PRO A 62 -3.47 -1.75 -3.32
CA PRO A 62 -4.24 -0.89 -2.41
C PRO A 62 -3.36 -0.05 -1.48
N PHE A 63 -2.23 -0.59 -1.02
CA PHE A 63 -1.29 0.15 -0.16
C PHE A 63 -0.58 1.27 -0.92
N HIS A 64 -0.25 1.07 -2.21
CA HIS A 64 0.30 2.14 -3.04
C HIS A 64 -0.72 3.23 -3.32
N VAL A 65 -1.99 2.87 -3.53
CA VAL A 65 -3.10 3.84 -3.66
C VAL A 65 -3.16 4.73 -2.42
N VAL A 66 -3.19 4.13 -1.22
CA VAL A 66 -3.18 4.86 0.05
C VAL A 66 -1.97 5.79 0.16
N HIS A 67 -0.76 5.28 -0.14
CA HIS A 67 0.48 6.04 -0.01
C HIS A 67 0.58 7.22 -1.00
N ASN A 68 0.12 7.01 -2.23
CA ASN A 68 0.08 8.03 -3.26
C ASN A 68 -0.94 9.12 -2.91
N LEU A 69 -2.14 8.74 -2.47
CA LEU A 69 -3.15 9.69 -1.99
C LEU A 69 -2.60 10.53 -0.84
N ARG A 70 -1.93 9.92 0.14
CA ARG A 70 -1.31 10.64 1.25
C ARG A 70 -0.24 11.64 0.76
N SER A 71 0.55 11.28 -0.25
CA SER A 71 1.55 12.19 -0.84
C SER A 71 0.90 13.39 -1.54
N ILE A 72 -0.16 13.15 -2.32
CA ILE A 72 -0.95 14.20 -2.99
C ILE A 72 -1.58 15.16 -1.97
N LEU A 73 -2.06 14.61 -0.84
CA LEU A 73 -2.77 15.36 0.21
C LEU A 73 -1.84 16.11 1.18
N LYS A 74 -0.64 15.58 1.49
CA LYS A 74 0.38 16.28 2.31
C LYS A 74 1.17 17.30 1.53
N GLY A 75 1.42 17.04 0.25
CA GLY A 75 1.95 18.07 -0.63
C GLY A 75 0.95 19.21 -0.63
N HIS A 76 1.41 20.45 -0.41
CA HIS A 76 0.64 21.65 -0.74
C HIS A 76 0.45 21.76 -2.27
N THR A 77 0.17 20.64 -2.94
CA THR A 77 -0.14 20.52 -4.35
C THR A 77 -1.51 21.14 -4.57
N SER A 78 -1.55 22.46 -4.52
CA SER A 78 -2.53 23.31 -5.18
C SER A 78 -2.32 23.20 -6.69
N GLY A 79 -2.44 21.98 -7.20
CA GLY A 79 -2.13 21.59 -8.57
C GLY A 79 -3.20 20.64 -9.11
N THR A 80 -3.32 20.64 -10.43
CA THR A 80 -4.33 19.92 -11.22
C THR A 80 -4.50 18.44 -10.87
N GLU A 81 -3.45 17.78 -10.38
CA GLU A 81 -3.46 16.36 -9.99
C GLU A 81 -4.35 16.08 -8.77
N ALA A 82 -4.24 16.86 -7.69
CA ALA A 82 -5.05 16.67 -6.49
C ALA A 82 -6.54 16.91 -6.78
N GLU A 83 -6.85 17.86 -7.66
CA GLU A 83 -8.22 18.14 -8.10
C GLU A 83 -8.76 17.06 -9.05
N ASN A 84 -7.93 16.52 -9.94
CA ASN A 84 -8.32 15.43 -10.81
C ASN A 84 -8.61 14.16 -10.01
N GLU A 85 -7.77 13.83 -9.03
CA GLU A 85 -7.97 12.68 -8.16
C GLU A 85 -9.25 12.82 -7.34
N ARG A 86 -9.52 14.03 -6.81
CA ARG A 86 -10.79 14.33 -6.14
C ARG A 86 -11.99 14.14 -7.06
N LYS A 87 -11.92 14.61 -8.31
CA LYS A 87 -13.00 14.45 -9.30
C LYS A 87 -13.21 13.00 -9.70
N ASN A 88 -12.13 12.23 -9.89
CA ASN A 88 -12.20 10.81 -10.22
C ASN A 88 -12.84 10.03 -9.07
N ALA A 89 -12.39 10.27 -7.83
CA ALA A 89 -12.99 9.65 -6.64
C ALA A 89 -14.50 9.96 -6.53
N LEU A 90 -14.91 11.19 -6.82
CA LEU A 90 -16.33 11.56 -6.80
C LEU A 90 -17.13 10.94 -7.95
N LYS A 91 -16.52 10.83 -9.13
CA LYS A 91 -17.15 10.28 -10.34
C LYS A 91 -17.33 8.76 -10.25
N GLU A 92 -16.33 8.05 -9.74
CA GLU A 92 -16.31 6.58 -9.70
C GLU A 92 -17.06 6.03 -8.48
N TYR A 93 -16.91 6.68 -7.31
CA TYR A 93 -17.46 6.17 -6.05
C TYR A 93 -18.64 6.99 -5.52
N GLY A 94 -18.97 8.11 -6.15
CA GLY A 94 -20.09 8.99 -5.79
C GLY A 94 -19.87 9.83 -4.53
N SER A 95 -18.92 9.46 -3.66
CA SER A 95 -18.52 10.24 -2.49
C SER A 95 -17.13 9.83 -2.00
N PHE A 96 -16.43 10.76 -1.35
CA PHE A 96 -15.15 10.46 -0.68
C PHE A 96 -15.27 9.40 0.41
N ARG A 97 -16.43 9.30 1.07
CA ARG A 97 -16.69 8.28 2.08
C ARG A 97 -16.68 6.88 1.46
N LYS A 98 -17.46 6.68 0.40
CA LYS A 98 -17.51 5.40 -0.34
C LYS A 98 -16.16 5.02 -0.92
N HIS A 99 -15.41 6.01 -1.44
CA HIS A 99 -14.05 5.79 -1.91
C HIS A 99 -13.12 5.30 -0.78
N PHE A 100 -13.16 5.96 0.38
CA PHE A 100 -12.37 5.56 1.55
C PHE A 100 -12.78 4.17 2.08
N GLU A 101 -14.08 3.89 2.19
CA GLU A 101 -14.58 2.57 2.61
C GLU A 101 -14.12 1.46 1.67
N LYS A 102 -14.11 1.72 0.34
CA LYS A 102 -13.58 0.77 -0.64
C LYS A 102 -12.09 0.52 -0.47
N ILE A 103 -11.29 1.58 -0.32
CA ILE A 103 -9.84 1.46 -0.06
C ILE A 103 -9.58 0.67 1.23
N CYS A 104 -10.36 0.89 2.29
CA CYS A 104 -10.22 0.12 3.52
C CYS A 104 -10.50 -1.37 3.28
N SER A 105 -11.57 -1.72 2.55
CA SER A 105 -11.89 -3.12 2.19
C SER A 105 -10.77 -3.76 1.39
N ASP A 106 -10.28 -3.06 0.36
CA ASP A 106 -9.25 -3.60 -0.54
C ASP A 106 -7.91 -3.83 0.22
N CYS A 107 -7.57 -2.92 1.15
CA CYS A 107 -6.42 -3.09 2.03
C CYS A 107 -6.61 -4.23 3.04
N ASP A 108 -7.81 -4.40 3.59
CA ASP A 108 -8.12 -5.46 4.56
C ASP A 108 -8.00 -6.84 3.91
N GLU A 109 -8.65 -7.03 2.75
CA GLU A 109 -8.55 -8.25 1.94
C GLU A 109 -7.09 -8.58 1.58
N SER A 110 -6.33 -7.57 1.18
CA SER A 110 -4.91 -7.76 0.85
C SER A 110 -4.06 -8.07 2.09
N LEU A 111 -4.35 -7.45 3.23
CA LEU A 111 -3.66 -7.72 4.50
C LEU A 111 -3.91 -9.15 4.97
N GLU A 112 -5.13 -9.68 4.82
CA GLU A 112 -5.44 -11.07 5.14
C GLU A 112 -4.59 -12.04 4.32
N ILE A 113 -4.49 -11.83 3.01
CA ILE A 113 -3.66 -12.63 2.11
C ILE A 113 -2.18 -12.58 2.54
N ILE A 114 -1.67 -11.37 2.80
CA ILE A 114 -0.28 -11.18 3.24
C ILE A 114 -0.02 -11.86 4.58
N ALA A 115 -0.93 -11.69 5.55
CA ALA A 115 -0.80 -12.25 6.87
C ALA A 115 -0.77 -13.79 6.81
N GLU A 116 -1.65 -14.38 6.02
CA GLU A 116 -1.69 -15.83 5.81
C GLU A 116 -0.41 -16.34 5.14
N ALA A 117 0.04 -15.66 4.08
CA ALA A 117 1.27 -16.01 3.38
C ALA A 117 2.53 -15.95 4.28
N LEU A 118 2.51 -15.12 5.33
CA LEU A 118 3.62 -14.93 6.26
C LEU A 118 3.50 -15.73 7.57
N LYS A 119 2.36 -16.40 7.84
CA LYS A 119 2.14 -17.17 9.09
C LYS A 119 3.04 -18.42 9.21
N GLU A 120 3.48 -19.00 8.10
CA GLU A 120 4.08 -20.35 8.08
C GLU A 120 5.50 -20.44 7.49
N LYS A 121 6.15 -19.30 7.20
CA LYS A 121 7.52 -19.25 6.65
C LYS A 121 8.45 -18.43 7.52
#